data_AF-A0A2K3JJC8-F1
#
_entry.id   AF-A0A2K3JJC8-F1
#
_cell.length_a   1.000
_cell.length_b   1.000
_cell.length_c   1.000
_cell.angle_alpha   90.00
_cell.angle_beta   90.00
_cell.angle_gamma   90.00
#
_symmetry.space_group_name_H-M   'P 1'
#
loop_
_entity.id
_entity.type
_entity.pdbx_description
1 polymer ?
#
loop_
_entity_poly.entity_id
_entity_poly.type
_entity_poly.pdbx_seq_one_letter_code
_entity_poly.pdbx_strand_id
1 'polypeptide(L)'
;MNLFEYTYDLVRQIPPGKVSTYGAVAEALGDKIAARAVGRMMNQNPDADDMPCYKIVYSDGRLGGFGLGIQDKIRRLSKDSIHVENGKILDFDTVFFDDFQTGYPLKTLRQEQLQLSKKISLTDNFSDIETVAGVDVAYPDNEFDKACGSCVVIDYNTKQIVEQSIVFSQTDFPFISTYFAYREFPLVRKLIRNLQSKPSVLLLDGNGIIHPAYCGFASHAGIQLDLPTIGVAKTLLYGTVKDSKVFINNEQRGYAFSLKNGMRPIYVSPGHHVSLATSLKTVKHLSFFKNPEPLRHAHLLAKQQLQQQG
;
A
#
# COMPACT_ATOMS: atom_id res chain seq x y z
N MET A 1 -12.75 -6.22 -3.49
CA MET A 1 -13.11 -6.14 -2.06
C MET A 1 -12.92 -4.70 -1.63
N ASN A 2 -13.94 -4.10 -1.02
CA ASN A 2 -13.84 -2.77 -0.44
C ASN A 2 -13.52 -2.88 1.05
N LEU A 3 -12.28 -2.60 1.44
CA LEU A 3 -11.86 -2.71 2.84
C LEU A 3 -12.39 -1.55 3.69
N PHE A 4 -12.71 -0.40 3.08
CA PHE A 4 -13.36 0.71 3.80
C PHE A 4 -14.73 0.25 4.30
N GLU A 5 -15.59 -0.27 3.42
CA GLU A 5 -16.91 -0.82 3.77
C GLU A 5 -16.81 -1.92 4.83
N TYR A 6 -15.92 -2.90 4.65
CA TYR A 6 -15.70 -3.94 5.67
C TYR A 6 -15.32 -3.36 7.04
N THR A 7 -14.46 -2.35 7.08
CA THR A 7 -14.05 -1.71 8.34
C THR A 7 -15.24 -1.00 9.00
N TYR A 8 -16.02 -0.31 8.18
CA TYR A 8 -17.22 0.41 8.59
C TYR A 8 -18.30 -0.53 9.13
N ASP A 9 -18.51 -1.67 8.51
CA ASP A 9 -19.45 -2.67 8.99
C ASP A 9 -19.02 -3.28 10.33
N LEU A 10 -17.72 -3.47 10.56
CA LEU A 10 -17.22 -3.87 11.88
C LEU A 10 -17.50 -2.80 12.93
N VAL A 11 -17.20 -1.53 12.64
CA VAL A 11 -17.41 -0.43 13.58
C VAL A 11 -18.89 -0.24 13.95
N ARG A 12 -19.81 -0.50 13.02
CA ARG A 12 -21.27 -0.48 13.27
C ARG A 12 -21.73 -1.56 14.26
N GLN A 13 -20.96 -2.63 14.47
CA GLN A 13 -21.31 -3.68 15.44
C GLN A 13 -21.15 -3.23 16.88
N ILE A 14 -20.43 -2.13 17.15
CA ILE A 14 -20.16 -1.66 18.52
C ILE A 14 -21.48 -1.18 19.15
N PRO A 15 -21.99 -1.86 20.18
CA PRO A 15 -23.30 -1.55 20.74
C PRO A 15 -23.29 -0.22 21.52
N PRO A 16 -24.46 0.34 21.82
CA PRO A 16 -24.58 1.49 22.73
C PRO A 16 -23.85 1.25 24.06
N GLY A 17 -23.23 2.29 24.63
CA GLY A 17 -22.46 2.19 25.87
C GLY A 17 -21.10 1.49 25.76
N LYS A 18 -20.65 1.15 24.54
CA LYS A 18 -19.35 0.49 24.30
C LYS A 18 -18.44 1.29 23.38
N VAL A 19 -17.14 1.08 23.55
CA VAL A 19 -16.06 1.56 22.68
C VAL A 19 -15.17 0.42 22.24
N SER A 20 -14.45 0.62 21.14
CA SER A 20 -13.39 -0.30 20.71
C SER A 20 -12.12 0.47 20.38
N THR A 21 -11.06 -0.25 20.02
CA THR A 21 -9.76 0.34 19.73
C THR A 21 -9.39 0.15 18.26
N TYR A 22 -8.49 1.01 17.76
CA TYR A 22 -7.92 0.82 16.41
C TYR A 22 -7.28 -0.56 16.25
N GLY A 23 -6.70 -1.10 17.33
CA GLY A 23 -6.09 -2.43 17.36
C GLY A 23 -7.13 -3.54 17.25
N ALA A 24 -8.18 -3.49 18.07
CA ALA A 24 -9.26 -4.50 18.07
C ALA A 24 -9.96 -4.56 16.70
N VAL A 25 -10.25 -3.41 16.08
CA VAL A 25 -10.81 -3.38 14.71
C VAL A 25 -9.82 -3.95 13.70
N ALA A 26 -8.52 -3.65 13.81
CA ALA A 26 -7.50 -4.22 12.92
C ALA A 26 -7.33 -5.75 13.08
N GLU A 27 -7.47 -6.25 14.31
CA GLU A 27 -7.50 -7.68 14.60
C GLU A 27 -8.75 -8.35 14.02
N ALA A 28 -9.92 -7.70 14.14
CA ALA A 28 -11.15 -8.16 13.50
C ALA A 28 -11.04 -8.13 11.96
N LEU A 29 -10.31 -7.18 11.37
CA LEU A 29 -9.97 -7.22 9.94
C LEU A 29 -9.03 -8.38 9.58
N GLY A 30 -8.32 -8.95 10.56
CA GLY A 30 -7.46 -10.14 10.41
C GLY A 30 -5.96 -9.88 10.50
N ASP A 31 -5.51 -8.64 10.72
CA ASP A 31 -4.09 -8.31 10.89
C ASP A 31 -3.90 -6.97 11.61
N LYS A 32 -3.29 -6.99 12.81
CA LYS A 32 -3.02 -5.80 13.63
C LYS A 32 -2.22 -4.70 12.92
N ILE A 33 -1.47 -5.04 11.86
CA ILE A 33 -0.75 -4.05 11.05
C ILE A 33 -1.68 -2.98 10.44
N ALA A 34 -2.98 -3.29 10.32
CA ALA A 34 -3.99 -2.37 9.80
C ALA A 34 -4.39 -1.25 10.77
N ALA A 35 -3.96 -1.25 12.03
CA ALA A 35 -4.42 -0.28 13.05
C ALA A 35 -4.25 1.20 12.62
N ARG A 36 -3.13 1.53 11.96
CA ARG A 36 -2.92 2.89 11.42
C ARG A 36 -3.87 3.22 10.26
N ALA A 37 -4.18 2.24 9.42
CA ALA A 37 -5.15 2.42 8.35
C ALA A 37 -6.54 2.64 8.93
N VAL A 38 -6.95 1.85 9.94
CA VAL A 38 -8.20 2.08 10.69
C VAL A 38 -8.24 3.50 11.24
N GLY A 39 -7.17 3.96 11.88
CA GLY A 39 -7.08 5.34 12.38
C GLY A 39 -7.37 6.41 11.32
N ARG A 40 -6.79 6.28 10.12
CA ARG A 40 -7.06 7.18 9.00
C ARG A 40 -8.49 7.09 8.49
N MET A 41 -9.01 5.87 8.32
CA MET A 41 -10.40 5.62 7.90
C MET A 41 -11.42 6.24 8.86
N MET A 42 -11.15 6.20 10.17
CA MET A 42 -12.01 6.82 11.18
C MET A 42 -11.93 8.35 11.14
N ASN A 43 -10.76 8.91 10.85
CA ASN A 43 -10.55 10.36 10.84
C ASN A 43 -11.13 11.02 9.58
N GLN A 44 -11.12 10.32 8.46
CA GLN A 44 -11.60 10.81 7.15
C GLN A 44 -13.01 10.32 6.81
N ASN A 45 -13.71 9.69 7.76
CA ASN A 45 -15.05 9.15 7.55
C ASN A 45 -15.99 10.24 6.97
N PRO A 46 -16.55 10.04 5.76
CA PRO A 46 -17.40 11.04 5.11
C PRO A 46 -18.79 11.16 5.76
N ASP A 47 -19.18 10.19 6.60
CA ASP A 47 -20.51 10.10 7.21
C ASP A 47 -20.41 9.86 8.72
N ALA A 48 -20.05 10.91 9.47
CA ALA A 48 -19.83 10.82 10.92
C ALA A 48 -21.12 10.67 11.75
N ASP A 49 -22.30 10.76 11.11
CA ASP A 49 -23.59 10.63 11.78
C ASP A 49 -24.08 9.18 11.77
N ASP A 50 -23.99 8.47 10.65
CA ASP A 50 -24.44 7.07 10.56
C ASP A 50 -23.33 6.05 10.88
N MET A 51 -22.05 6.46 10.86
CA MET A 51 -20.91 5.62 11.21
C MET A 51 -20.32 6.04 12.58
N PRO A 52 -20.36 5.18 13.61
CA PRO A 52 -19.99 5.56 14.97
C PRO A 52 -18.47 5.60 15.22
N CYS A 53 -17.68 6.25 14.35
CA CYS A 53 -16.22 6.39 14.48
C CYS A 53 -15.77 7.04 15.80
N TYR A 54 -16.64 7.84 16.44
CA TYR A 54 -16.38 8.44 17.74
C TYR A 54 -16.17 7.38 18.86
N LYS A 55 -16.63 6.15 18.65
CA LYS A 55 -16.44 5.00 19.56
C LYS A 55 -15.07 4.35 19.45
N ILE A 56 -14.22 4.76 18.50
CA ILE A 56 -12.89 4.17 18.32
C ILE A 56 -11.82 5.02 19.04
N VAL A 57 -11.06 4.40 19.93
CA VAL A 57 -10.07 5.06 20.80
C VAL A 57 -8.70 4.37 20.77
N TYR A 58 -7.71 4.95 21.44
CA TYR A 58 -6.42 4.29 21.65
C TYR A 58 -6.56 3.09 22.60
N SER A 59 -5.59 2.18 22.55
CA SER A 59 -5.58 0.95 23.35
C SER A 59 -5.52 1.17 24.86
N ASP A 60 -5.17 2.38 25.31
CA ASP A 60 -5.10 2.78 26.72
C ASP A 60 -6.32 3.62 27.17
N GLY A 61 -7.38 3.66 26.34
CA GLY A 61 -8.60 4.41 26.60
C GLY A 61 -8.52 5.91 26.30
N ARG A 62 -7.36 6.44 25.86
CA ARG A 62 -7.25 7.84 25.44
C ARG A 62 -7.99 8.10 24.14
N LEU A 63 -8.54 9.30 24.00
CA LEU A 63 -9.21 9.72 22.77
C LEU A 63 -8.19 9.98 21.65
N GLY A 64 -8.40 9.33 20.50
CA GLY A 64 -7.78 9.71 19.23
C GLY A 64 -8.59 10.74 18.46
N GLY A 65 -8.05 11.21 17.33
CA GLY A 65 -8.69 12.18 16.43
C GLY A 65 -10.09 11.76 15.96
N PHE A 66 -10.86 12.77 15.55
CA PHE A 66 -12.20 12.63 15.00
C PHE A 66 -12.44 13.74 13.98
N GLY A 67 -13.03 13.42 12.83
CA GLY A 67 -13.20 14.38 11.73
C GLY A 67 -13.97 15.65 12.11
N LEU A 68 -14.93 15.55 13.05
CA LEU A 68 -15.70 16.69 13.57
C LEU A 68 -15.07 17.35 14.81
N GLY A 69 -13.87 16.92 15.22
CA GLY A 69 -13.14 17.45 16.36
C GLY A 69 -13.39 16.70 17.68
N ILE A 70 -12.42 16.80 18.61
CA ILE A 70 -12.43 16.07 19.88
C ILE A 70 -13.63 16.44 20.78
N GLN A 71 -14.06 17.70 20.77
CA GLN A 71 -15.19 18.14 21.58
C GLN A 71 -16.49 17.45 21.13
N ASP A 72 -16.70 17.28 19.83
CA ASP A 72 -17.86 16.56 19.32
C ASP A 72 -17.80 15.07 19.67
N LYS A 73 -16.61 14.47 19.62
CA LYS A 73 -16.40 13.09 20.07
C LYS A 73 -16.76 12.91 21.55
N ILE A 74 -16.31 13.80 22.44
CA ILE A 74 -16.68 13.76 23.87
C ILE A 74 -18.19 13.89 24.05
N ARG A 75 -18.83 14.82 23.32
CA ARG A 75 -20.29 15.01 23.36
C ARG A 75 -21.05 13.74 22.95
N ARG A 76 -20.63 13.06 21.87
CA ARG A 76 -21.25 11.82 21.40
C ARG A 76 -21.01 10.65 22.36
N LEU A 77 -19.80 10.50 22.89
CA LEU A 77 -19.49 9.51 23.92
C LEU A 77 -20.35 9.70 25.17
N SER A 78 -20.50 10.94 25.65
CA SER A 78 -21.35 11.25 26.80
C SER A 78 -22.82 10.91 26.55
N LYS A 79 -23.35 11.19 25.36
CA LYS A 79 -24.71 10.76 24.96
C LYS A 79 -24.85 9.24 24.92
N ASP A 80 -23.77 8.52 24.65
CA ASP A 80 -23.72 7.07 24.67
C ASP A 80 -23.37 6.51 26.07
N SER A 81 -23.49 7.32 27.13
CA SER A 81 -23.21 6.95 28.52
C SER A 81 -21.74 6.61 28.82
N ILE A 82 -20.81 7.13 28.02
CA ILE A 82 -19.36 6.92 28.16
C ILE A 82 -18.70 8.21 28.64
N HIS A 83 -18.14 8.17 29.85
CA HIS A 83 -17.56 9.32 30.52
C HIS A 83 -16.07 9.46 30.20
N VAL A 84 -15.65 10.70 29.91
CA VAL A 84 -14.27 11.04 29.58
C VAL A 84 -13.77 12.09 30.58
N GLU A 85 -12.61 11.84 31.17
CA GLU A 85 -11.90 12.78 32.03
C GLU A 85 -10.45 12.91 31.54
N ASN A 86 -9.92 14.13 31.47
CA ASN A 86 -8.54 14.41 31.03
C ASN A 86 -8.17 13.74 29.69
N GLY A 87 -9.15 13.63 28.77
CA GLY A 87 -8.97 13.02 27.44
C GLY A 87 -8.91 11.48 27.45
N LYS A 88 -9.31 10.83 28.54
CA LYS A 88 -9.34 9.37 28.69
C LYS A 88 -10.69 8.89 29.21
N ILE A 89 -11.12 7.71 28.77
CA ILE A 89 -12.34 7.05 29.27
C ILE A 89 -12.09 6.51 30.68
N LEU A 90 -12.98 6.82 31.63
CA LEU A 90 -12.84 6.45 33.05
C LEU A 90 -12.92 4.94 33.29
N ASP A 91 -13.98 4.29 32.81
CA ASP A 91 -14.24 2.86 33.02
C ASP A 91 -13.92 2.02 31.77
N PHE A 92 -12.78 2.31 31.12
CA PHE A 92 -12.45 1.78 29.78
C PHE A 92 -12.61 0.26 29.67
N ASP A 93 -12.09 -0.50 30.63
CA ASP A 93 -12.15 -1.97 30.60
C ASP A 93 -13.60 -2.49 30.64
N THR A 94 -14.49 -1.79 31.34
CA THR A 94 -15.91 -2.14 31.45
C THR A 94 -16.67 -1.84 30.16
N VAL A 95 -16.30 -0.77 29.45
CA VAL A 95 -16.95 -0.34 28.21
C VAL A 95 -16.25 -0.84 26.95
N PHE A 96 -15.17 -1.61 27.08
CA PHE A 96 -14.46 -2.16 25.93
C PHE A 96 -15.28 -3.23 25.21
N PHE A 97 -15.14 -3.27 23.88
CA PHE A 97 -15.75 -4.22 22.97
C PHE A 97 -14.75 -4.68 21.92
N ASP A 98 -14.58 -6.00 21.81
CA ASP A 98 -13.73 -6.68 20.84
C ASP A 98 -14.39 -7.92 20.21
N ASP A 99 -15.64 -8.23 20.59
CA ASP A 99 -16.40 -9.40 20.10
C ASP A 99 -17.06 -9.13 18.73
N PHE A 100 -16.22 -8.79 17.74
CA PHE A 100 -16.66 -8.53 16.37
C PHE A 100 -16.98 -9.82 15.61
N GLN A 101 -18.12 -9.83 14.92
CA GLN A 101 -18.45 -10.84 13.91
C GLN A 101 -17.76 -10.50 12.59
N THR A 102 -16.78 -11.32 12.18
CA THR A 102 -15.91 -11.00 11.05
C THR A 102 -15.46 -12.23 10.26
N GLY A 103 -15.30 -12.05 8.95
CA GLY A 103 -14.67 -13.02 8.05
C GLY A 103 -13.14 -12.89 7.99
N TYR A 104 -12.53 -11.99 8.76
CA TYR A 104 -11.09 -11.69 8.75
C TYR A 104 -10.51 -11.44 7.34
N PRO A 105 -11.00 -10.42 6.60
CA PRO A 105 -10.66 -10.20 5.20
C PRO A 105 -9.16 -10.16 4.90
N LEU A 106 -8.34 -9.55 5.78
CA LEU A 106 -6.89 -9.48 5.61
C LEU A 106 -6.22 -10.84 5.76
N LYS A 107 -6.78 -11.74 6.58
CA LYS A 107 -6.29 -13.12 6.69
C LYS A 107 -6.49 -13.87 5.37
N THR A 108 -7.63 -13.67 4.71
CA THR A 108 -7.90 -14.23 3.36
C THR A 108 -6.91 -13.69 2.34
N LEU A 109 -6.68 -12.37 2.31
CA LEU A 109 -5.70 -11.76 1.42
C LEU A 109 -4.26 -12.22 1.70
N ARG A 110 -3.92 -12.51 2.97
CA ARG A 110 -2.62 -13.09 3.33
C ARG A 110 -2.48 -14.50 2.75
N GLN A 111 -3.52 -15.32 2.82
CA GLN A 111 -3.50 -16.64 2.20
C GLN A 111 -3.33 -16.54 0.68
N GLU A 112 -4.01 -15.60 0.03
CA GLU A 112 -3.81 -15.34 -1.40
C GLU A 112 -2.35 -14.99 -1.71
N GLN A 113 -1.72 -14.09 -0.96
CA GLN A 113 -0.30 -13.76 -1.14
C GLN A 113 0.60 -14.99 -1.01
N LEU A 114 0.33 -15.88 -0.04
CA LEU A 114 1.08 -17.12 0.16
C LEU A 114 0.85 -18.14 -0.97
N GLN A 115 -0.30 -18.12 -1.64
CA GLN A 115 -0.52 -18.96 -2.82
C GLN A 115 0.14 -18.37 -4.07
N LEU A 116 0.06 -17.06 -4.26
CA LEU A 116 0.72 -16.36 -5.35
C LEU A 116 2.24 -16.47 -5.24
N SER A 117 2.80 -16.41 -4.03
CA SER A 117 4.26 -16.49 -3.84
C SER A 117 4.87 -17.79 -4.40
N LYS A 118 4.12 -18.90 -4.39
CA LYS A 118 4.53 -20.18 -4.96
C LYS A 118 4.65 -20.17 -6.49
N LYS A 119 4.04 -19.19 -7.15
CA LYS A 119 4.06 -19.02 -8.62
C LYS A 119 5.18 -18.08 -9.07
N ILE A 120 5.91 -17.45 -8.14
CA ILE A 120 6.97 -16.51 -8.49
C ILE A 120 8.14 -17.27 -9.12
N SER A 121 8.45 -16.94 -10.38
CA SER A 121 9.70 -17.31 -11.02
C SER A 121 10.72 -16.17 -10.94
N LEU A 122 11.95 -16.50 -10.55
CA LEU A 122 13.09 -15.58 -10.47
C LEU A 122 14.11 -15.83 -11.59
N THR A 123 13.66 -16.40 -12.70
CA THR A 123 14.47 -16.54 -13.92
C THR A 123 14.03 -15.49 -14.93
N ASP A 124 14.97 -14.99 -15.72
CA ASP A 124 14.66 -14.07 -16.81
C ASP A 124 13.87 -14.84 -17.88
N ASN A 125 12.59 -14.51 -18.03
CA ASN A 125 11.68 -15.15 -18.99
C ASN A 125 11.36 -14.19 -20.15
N PHE A 126 12.41 -13.67 -20.78
CA PHE A 126 12.39 -12.78 -21.94
C PHE A 126 13.77 -12.84 -22.64
N SER A 127 13.81 -12.56 -23.95
CA SER A 127 15.07 -12.58 -24.72
C SER A 127 15.92 -11.34 -24.43
N ASP A 128 15.34 -10.16 -24.66
CA ASP A 128 15.98 -8.86 -24.52
C ASP A 128 15.04 -7.86 -23.83
N ILE A 129 15.63 -6.80 -23.27
CA ILE A 129 14.87 -5.67 -22.71
C ILE A 129 14.86 -4.56 -23.76
N GLU A 130 13.74 -4.41 -24.44
CA GLU A 130 13.53 -3.34 -25.44
C GLU A 130 12.86 -2.12 -24.80
N THR A 131 11.83 -2.36 -23.98
CA THR A 131 11.07 -1.29 -23.33
C THR A 131 10.89 -1.56 -21.84
N VAL A 132 10.89 -0.50 -21.05
CA VAL A 132 10.64 -0.58 -19.61
C VAL A 132 9.55 0.43 -19.22
N ALA A 133 8.48 -0.09 -18.62
CA ALA A 133 7.41 0.72 -18.06
C ALA A 133 7.69 1.03 -16.59
N GLY A 134 7.34 2.23 -16.14
CA GLY A 134 7.26 2.60 -14.74
C GLY A 134 5.87 3.09 -14.40
N VAL A 135 5.33 2.66 -13.27
CA VAL A 135 4.02 3.10 -12.79
C VAL A 135 4.15 3.75 -11.42
N ASP A 136 3.46 4.88 -11.26
CA ASP A 136 3.30 5.58 -9.98
C ASP A 136 1.86 6.06 -9.83
N VAL A 137 1.41 6.18 -8.59
CA VAL A 137 0.08 6.67 -8.25
C VAL A 137 0.19 7.80 -7.24
N ALA A 138 -0.41 8.95 -7.59
CA ALA A 138 -0.57 10.09 -6.73
C ALA A 138 -1.93 10.04 -6.04
N TYR A 139 -1.93 10.19 -4.72
CA TYR A 139 -3.13 10.18 -3.90
C TYR A 139 -3.48 11.60 -3.44
N PRO A 140 -4.77 11.96 -3.46
CA PRO A 140 -5.26 13.16 -2.78
C PRO A 140 -5.14 13.02 -1.26
N ASP A 141 -5.27 14.15 -0.54
CA ASP A 141 -5.20 14.15 0.92
C ASP A 141 -6.36 13.38 1.57
N ASN A 142 -7.53 13.41 0.93
CA ASN A 142 -8.70 12.65 1.33
C ASN A 142 -8.73 11.28 0.61
N GLU A 143 -8.74 10.17 1.36
CA GLU A 143 -8.69 8.79 0.82
C GLU A 143 -9.93 8.44 -0.05
N PHE A 144 -10.99 9.25 -0.01
CA PHE A 144 -12.22 9.06 -0.81
C PHE A 144 -12.18 9.78 -2.17
N ASP A 145 -11.25 10.71 -2.36
CA ASP A 145 -11.08 11.39 -3.64
C ASP A 145 -10.35 10.49 -4.66
N LYS A 146 -10.46 10.81 -5.94
CA LYS A 146 -9.86 10.00 -7.00
C LYS A 146 -8.34 10.10 -6.98
N ALA A 147 -7.67 8.96 -6.90
CA ALA A 147 -6.24 8.84 -7.13
C ALA A 147 -5.92 8.96 -8.63
N CYS A 148 -4.76 9.51 -8.95
CA CYS A 148 -4.23 9.61 -10.30
C CYS A 148 -3.10 8.60 -10.48
N GLY A 149 -3.34 7.54 -11.24
CA GLY A 149 -2.30 6.62 -11.69
C GLY A 149 -1.72 7.07 -13.01
N SER A 150 -0.41 6.88 -13.19
CA SER A 150 0.25 7.07 -14.48
C SER A 150 1.26 5.97 -14.77
N CYS A 151 1.42 5.68 -16.06
CA CYS A 151 2.40 4.74 -16.59
C CYS A 151 3.22 5.46 -17.65
N VAL A 152 4.54 5.32 -17.59
CA VAL A 152 5.47 5.84 -18.58
C VAL A 152 6.33 4.70 -19.09
N VAL A 153 6.30 4.47 -20.40
CA VAL A 153 7.14 3.49 -21.09
C VAL A 153 8.31 4.21 -21.72
N ILE A 154 9.52 3.70 -21.48
CA ILE A 154 10.74 4.19 -22.11
C ILE A 154 11.39 3.10 -22.95
N ASP A 155 12.07 3.50 -24.01
CA ASP A 155 13.01 2.65 -24.72
C ASP A 155 14.26 2.38 -23.85
N TYR A 156 14.62 1.11 -23.73
CA TYR A 156 15.67 0.66 -22.81
C TYR A 156 17.07 1.15 -23.22
N ASN A 157 17.32 1.47 -24.49
CA ASN A 157 18.63 1.89 -24.98
C ASN A 157 18.76 3.42 -24.98
N THR A 158 17.86 4.09 -25.69
CA THR A 158 17.83 5.55 -25.90
C THR A 158 17.32 6.32 -24.68
N LYS A 159 16.60 5.65 -23.76
CA LYS A 159 15.96 6.24 -22.58
C LYS A 159 14.87 7.26 -22.89
N GLN A 160 14.44 7.33 -24.15
CA GLN A 160 13.35 8.21 -24.56
C GLN A 160 12.01 7.64 -24.14
N ILE A 161 11.09 8.52 -23.75
CA ILE A 161 9.69 8.14 -23.52
C ILE A 161 9.07 7.76 -24.87
N VAL A 162 8.48 6.58 -24.94
CA VAL A 162 7.82 6.07 -26.15
C VAL A 162 6.30 6.03 -25.99
N GLU A 163 5.80 5.93 -24.76
CA GLU A 163 4.37 5.85 -24.49
C GLU A 163 4.03 6.32 -23.07
N GLN A 164 2.82 6.87 -22.89
CA GLN A 164 2.29 7.28 -21.59
C GLN A 164 0.81 6.93 -21.48
N SER A 165 0.36 6.61 -20.25
CA SER A 165 -1.04 6.34 -19.94
C SER A 165 -1.38 6.93 -18.58
N ILE A 166 -2.60 7.47 -18.44
CA ILE A 166 -3.10 8.11 -17.20
C ILE A 166 -4.50 7.57 -16.92
N VAL A 167 -4.78 7.27 -15.65
CA VAL A 167 -6.09 6.82 -15.19
C VAL A 167 -6.42 7.48 -13.86
N PHE A 168 -7.65 7.98 -13.73
CA PHE A 168 -8.21 8.39 -12.45
C PHE A 168 -9.16 7.31 -11.92
N SER A 169 -9.02 6.96 -10.64
CA SER A 169 -9.91 6.00 -10.00
C SER A 169 -10.02 6.28 -8.51
N GLN A 170 -11.22 6.10 -7.97
CA GLN A 170 -11.36 5.93 -6.52
C GLN A 170 -10.69 4.62 -6.10
N THR A 171 -10.18 4.58 -4.87
CA THR A 171 -9.59 3.38 -4.28
C THR A 171 -10.51 2.80 -3.22
N ASP A 172 -10.67 1.48 -3.24
CA ASP A 172 -11.50 0.73 -2.28
C ASP A 172 -10.65 0.10 -1.16
N PHE A 173 -9.37 0.44 -1.08
CA PHE A 173 -8.43 -0.17 -0.13
C PHE A 173 -7.46 0.88 0.46
N PRO A 174 -7.36 1.01 1.79
CA PRO A 174 -6.46 1.97 2.43
C PRO A 174 -5.01 1.50 2.38
N PHE A 175 -4.06 2.40 2.63
CA PHE A 175 -2.66 2.02 2.63
C PHE A 175 -2.34 1.18 3.88
N ILE A 176 -2.00 -0.09 3.63
CA ILE A 176 -1.50 -1.04 4.62
C ILE A 176 -0.24 -1.68 4.05
N SER A 177 0.90 -1.49 4.71
CA SER A 177 2.24 -1.72 4.12
C SER A 177 2.44 -3.10 3.49
N THR A 178 1.93 -4.18 4.09
CA THR A 178 2.08 -5.56 3.60
C THR A 178 0.89 -6.06 2.75
N TYR A 179 -0.06 -5.17 2.44
CA TYR A 179 -1.21 -5.40 1.57
C TYR A 179 -1.30 -4.33 0.47
N PHE A 180 -0.22 -3.57 0.25
CA PHE A 180 -0.19 -2.42 -0.66
C PHE A 180 -0.63 -2.76 -2.10
N ALA A 181 -0.36 -3.98 -2.55
CA ALA A 181 -0.79 -4.48 -3.85
C ALA A 181 -2.31 -4.35 -4.07
N TYR A 182 -3.13 -4.60 -3.04
CA TYR A 182 -4.59 -4.58 -3.15
C TYR A 182 -5.16 -3.18 -3.32
N ARG A 183 -4.38 -2.14 -2.96
CA ARG A 183 -4.69 -0.74 -3.22
C ARG A 183 -4.31 -0.33 -4.64
N GLU A 184 -3.07 -0.63 -5.04
CA GLU A 184 -2.50 -0.12 -6.30
C GLU A 184 -2.87 -0.93 -7.54
N PHE A 185 -2.94 -2.25 -7.41
CA PHE A 185 -3.05 -3.14 -8.56
C PHE A 185 -4.28 -2.87 -9.45
N PRO A 186 -5.47 -2.54 -8.92
CA PRO A 186 -6.62 -2.18 -9.76
C PRO A 186 -6.33 -1.03 -10.73
N LEU A 187 -5.57 -0.01 -10.29
CA LEU A 187 -5.14 1.12 -11.12
C LEU A 187 -4.09 0.69 -12.14
N VAL A 188 -3.06 -0.03 -11.70
CA VAL A 188 -1.99 -0.55 -12.58
C VAL A 188 -2.57 -1.41 -13.70
N ARG A 189 -3.52 -2.29 -13.38
CA ARG A 189 -4.19 -3.13 -14.38
C ARG A 189 -4.90 -2.29 -15.45
N LYS A 190 -5.53 -1.17 -15.09
CA LYS A 190 -6.16 -0.26 -16.06
C LYS A 190 -5.09 0.43 -16.91
N LEU A 191 -4.03 0.93 -16.30
CA LEU A 191 -2.94 1.61 -17.01
C LEU A 191 -2.27 0.70 -18.05
N ILE A 192 -1.92 -0.53 -17.67
CA ILE A 192 -1.26 -1.49 -18.57
C ILE A 192 -2.18 -1.92 -19.71
N ARG A 193 -3.50 -2.06 -19.48
CA ARG A 193 -4.48 -2.36 -20.53
C ARG A 193 -4.64 -1.24 -21.57
N ASN A 194 -4.33 -0.01 -21.19
CA ASN A 194 -4.41 1.14 -22.08
C ASN A 194 -3.16 1.32 -22.94
N LEU A 195 -2.08 0.55 -22.69
CA LEU A 195 -0.89 0.60 -23.52
C LEU A 195 -1.12 -0.07 -24.88
N GLN A 196 -0.55 0.50 -25.92
CA GLN A 196 -0.54 -0.02 -27.29
C GLN A 196 0.39 -1.24 -27.41
N SER A 197 1.45 -1.28 -26.60
CA SER A 197 2.43 -2.37 -26.60
C SER A 197 2.74 -2.88 -25.18
N LYS A 198 3.01 -4.18 -25.07
CA LYS A 198 3.38 -4.82 -23.80
C LYS A 198 4.85 -4.50 -23.49
N PRO A 199 5.18 -3.88 -22.33
CA PRO A 199 6.57 -3.58 -22.00
C PRO A 199 7.36 -4.86 -21.73
N SER A 200 8.67 -4.86 -22.03
CA SER A 200 9.55 -6.00 -21.71
C SER A 200 9.66 -6.20 -20.20
N VAL A 201 9.77 -5.11 -19.43
CA VAL A 201 9.83 -5.12 -17.96
C VAL A 201 8.97 -3.99 -17.37
N LEU A 202 8.27 -4.28 -16.28
CA LEU A 202 7.49 -3.31 -15.51
C LEU A 202 8.15 -3.01 -14.15
N LEU A 203 8.51 -1.75 -13.93
CA LEU A 203 8.97 -1.23 -12.64
C LEU A 203 7.80 -0.69 -11.82
N LEU A 204 7.76 -1.04 -10.54
CA LEU A 204 6.71 -0.61 -9.61
C LEU A 204 7.32 0.03 -8.36
N ASP A 205 6.81 1.19 -7.93
CA ASP A 205 7.20 1.83 -6.66
C ASP A 205 6.65 1.00 -5.49
N GLY A 206 7.47 0.07 -5.01
CA GLY A 206 7.06 -0.96 -4.06
C GLY A 206 8.04 -2.12 -4.05
N ASN A 207 7.77 -3.12 -3.21
CA ASN A 207 8.63 -4.30 -3.11
C ASN A 207 8.10 -5.44 -4.00
N GLY A 208 9.01 -6.26 -4.52
CA GLY A 208 8.71 -7.60 -5.03
C GLY A 208 8.84 -8.62 -3.90
N ILE A 209 9.85 -9.47 -3.97
CA ILE A 209 10.08 -10.52 -2.97
C ILE A 209 10.64 -10.05 -1.61
N ILE A 210 11.01 -8.77 -1.44
CA ILE A 210 11.31 -8.19 -0.12
C ILE A 210 9.96 -7.95 0.60
N HIS A 211 9.35 -9.04 1.07
CA HIS A 211 8.02 -9.03 1.67
C HIS A 211 7.87 -10.21 2.63
N PRO A 212 7.17 -10.07 3.78
CA PRO A 212 7.00 -11.16 4.74
C PRO A 212 6.29 -12.40 4.16
N ALA A 213 5.37 -12.20 3.21
CA ALA A 213 4.70 -13.29 2.50
C ALA A 213 5.37 -13.68 1.17
N TYR A 214 6.59 -13.19 0.91
CA TYR A 214 7.32 -13.38 -0.35
C TYR A 214 6.65 -12.84 -1.63
N CYS A 215 5.44 -12.28 -1.51
CA CYS A 215 4.67 -11.69 -2.59
C CYS A 215 4.33 -10.22 -2.26
N GLY A 216 5.25 -9.31 -2.58
CA GLY A 216 5.00 -7.87 -2.52
C GLY A 216 4.21 -7.36 -3.74
N PHE A 217 4.05 -6.04 -3.84
CA PHE A 217 3.32 -5.41 -4.93
C PHE A 217 3.84 -5.79 -6.32
N ALA A 218 5.16 -5.76 -6.54
CA ALA A 218 5.70 -6.08 -7.85
C ALA A 218 5.48 -7.56 -8.23
N SER A 219 5.62 -8.47 -7.27
CA SER A 219 5.35 -9.90 -7.47
C SER A 219 3.87 -10.17 -7.75
N HIS A 220 2.98 -9.55 -6.99
CA HIS A 220 1.53 -9.67 -7.18
C HIS A 220 1.14 -9.21 -8.58
N ALA A 221 1.57 -8.01 -8.98
CA ALA A 221 1.28 -7.45 -10.29
C ALA A 221 1.87 -8.30 -11.41
N GLY A 222 3.12 -8.77 -11.26
CA GLY A 222 3.79 -9.60 -12.24
C GLY A 222 3.07 -10.91 -12.53
N ILE A 223 2.57 -11.59 -11.50
CA ILE A 223 1.78 -12.82 -11.68
C ILE A 223 0.44 -12.52 -12.34
N GLN A 224 -0.27 -11.49 -11.88
CA GLN A 224 -1.61 -11.17 -12.35
C GLN A 224 -1.64 -10.63 -13.80
N LEU A 225 -0.54 -10.00 -14.24
CA LEU A 225 -0.39 -9.48 -15.60
C LEU A 225 0.41 -10.40 -16.52
N ASP A 226 0.98 -11.48 -15.97
CA ASP A 226 1.97 -12.33 -16.63
C ASP A 226 3.08 -11.50 -17.29
N LEU A 227 3.76 -10.70 -16.47
CA LEU A 227 4.77 -9.71 -16.89
C LEU A 227 6.05 -9.81 -16.05
N PRO A 228 7.23 -9.67 -16.69
CA PRO A 228 8.47 -9.42 -15.98
C PRO A 228 8.37 -8.13 -15.15
N THR A 229 8.58 -8.23 -13.85
CA THR A 229 8.37 -7.12 -12.90
C THR A 229 9.51 -6.97 -11.92
N ILE A 230 9.81 -5.72 -11.56
CA ILE A 230 10.81 -5.36 -10.56
C ILE A 230 10.18 -4.35 -9.60
N GLY A 231 10.31 -4.62 -8.30
CA GLY A 231 9.95 -3.67 -7.26
C GLY A 231 11.14 -2.76 -6.91
N VAL A 232 10.88 -1.45 -6.86
CA VAL A 232 11.82 -0.42 -6.42
C VAL A 232 11.20 0.37 -5.27
N ALA A 233 11.61 0.10 -4.03
CA ALA A 233 11.05 0.75 -2.85
C ALA A 233 11.99 1.83 -2.27
N LYS A 234 11.41 2.90 -1.72
CA LYS A 234 12.16 4.00 -1.07
C LYS A 234 12.65 3.66 0.35
N THR A 235 12.07 2.64 0.97
CA THR A 235 12.34 2.20 2.35
C THR A 235 12.40 0.68 2.42
N LEU A 236 13.22 0.14 3.34
CA LEU A 236 13.26 -1.29 3.59
C LEU A 236 11.97 -1.73 4.26
N LEU A 237 11.19 -2.58 3.60
CA LEU A 237 9.96 -3.12 4.18
C LEU A 237 10.23 -4.22 5.21
N TYR A 238 11.17 -5.13 4.90
CA TYR A 238 11.42 -6.32 5.71
C TYR A 238 12.84 -6.86 5.47
N GLY A 239 13.42 -7.50 6.48
CA GLY A 239 14.76 -8.08 6.42
C GLY A 239 15.88 -7.17 6.92
N THR A 240 17.12 -7.58 6.68
CA THR A 240 18.34 -6.86 7.08
C THR A 240 19.24 -6.60 5.88
N VAL A 241 20.02 -5.52 5.92
CA VAL A 241 20.98 -5.18 4.87
C VAL A 241 22.37 -5.61 5.30
N LYS A 242 23.07 -6.36 4.44
CA LYS A 242 24.48 -6.71 4.58
C LYS A 242 25.14 -6.60 3.21
N ASP A 243 26.25 -5.88 3.11
CA ASP A 243 27.01 -5.71 1.86
C ASP A 243 26.14 -5.30 0.66
N SER A 244 25.27 -4.30 0.86
CA SER A 244 24.30 -3.80 -0.14
C SER A 244 23.28 -4.83 -0.65
N LYS A 245 23.15 -5.97 0.04
CA LYS A 245 22.16 -7.02 -0.23
C LYS A 245 21.14 -7.08 0.91
N VAL A 246 19.89 -7.37 0.56
CA VAL A 246 18.80 -7.54 1.54
C VAL A 246 18.59 -9.02 1.80
N PHE A 247 18.61 -9.42 3.06
CA PHE A 247 18.43 -10.81 3.50
C PHE A 247 17.17 -10.96 4.35
N ILE A 248 16.43 -12.04 4.11
CA ILE A 248 15.30 -12.49 4.94
C ILE A 248 15.50 -13.99 5.16
N ASN A 249 15.55 -14.43 6.43
CA ASN A 249 15.82 -15.83 6.79
C ASN A 249 17.09 -16.40 6.11
N ASN A 250 18.19 -15.63 6.12
CA ASN A 250 19.47 -15.94 5.47
C ASN A 250 19.43 -16.09 3.94
N GLU A 251 18.29 -15.86 3.29
CA GLU A 251 18.18 -15.86 1.83
C GLU A 251 18.24 -14.42 1.29
N GLN A 252 19.04 -14.21 0.24
CA GLN A 252 19.10 -12.92 -0.43
C GLN A 252 17.78 -12.67 -1.18
N ARG A 253 17.09 -11.57 -0.86
CA ARG A 253 15.80 -11.17 -1.47
C ARG A 253 15.89 -9.92 -2.34
N GLY A 254 17.03 -9.24 -2.35
CA GLY A 254 17.21 -8.05 -3.17
C GLY A 254 18.47 -7.28 -2.82
N TYR A 255 18.49 -6.01 -3.19
CA TYR A 255 19.63 -5.11 -3.02
C TYR A 255 19.21 -3.79 -2.39
N ALA A 256 20.09 -3.24 -1.57
CA ALA A 256 20.07 -1.83 -1.20
C ALA A 256 21.00 -1.09 -2.16
N PHE A 257 20.44 -0.36 -3.12
CA PHE A 257 21.18 0.33 -4.17
C PHE A 257 21.18 1.84 -3.94
N SER A 258 22.38 2.43 -3.95
CA SER A 258 22.58 3.88 -3.95
C SER A 258 23.32 4.29 -5.21
N LEU A 259 22.82 5.32 -5.90
CA LEU A 259 23.45 5.85 -7.11
C LEU A 259 24.85 6.44 -6.84
N LYS A 260 25.02 7.08 -5.69
CA LYS A 260 26.29 7.63 -5.21
C LYS A 260 26.51 7.24 -3.75
N ASN A 261 27.77 7.16 -3.33
CA ASN A 261 28.12 6.94 -1.93
C ASN A 261 27.50 8.03 -1.04
N GLY A 262 26.97 7.62 0.12
CA GLY A 262 26.29 8.51 1.07
C GLY A 262 24.82 8.85 0.73
N MET A 263 24.32 8.52 -0.47
CA MET A 263 22.88 8.66 -0.75
C MET A 263 22.08 7.57 -0.06
N ARG A 264 20.91 7.93 0.48
CA ARG A 264 19.94 6.95 1.01
C ARG A 264 19.57 5.96 -0.10
N PRO A 265 19.67 4.64 0.16
CA PRO A 265 19.41 3.64 -0.86
C PRO A 265 17.94 3.61 -1.28
N ILE A 266 17.71 3.06 -2.47
CA ILE A 266 16.46 2.39 -2.85
C ILE A 266 16.64 0.88 -2.70
N TYR A 267 15.54 0.16 -2.51
CA TYR A 267 15.53 -1.27 -2.30
C TYR A 267 14.95 -1.95 -3.54
N VAL A 268 15.79 -2.70 -4.24
CA VAL A 268 15.47 -3.34 -5.51
C VAL A 268 15.24 -4.82 -5.27
N SER A 269 14.11 -5.34 -5.72
CA SER A 269 13.80 -6.77 -5.64
C SER A 269 13.02 -7.25 -6.87
N PRO A 270 13.29 -8.47 -7.36
CA PRO A 270 12.50 -9.05 -8.43
C PRO A 270 11.06 -9.23 -7.97
N GLY A 271 10.13 -9.00 -8.89
CA GLY A 271 8.72 -9.30 -8.74
C GLY A 271 8.40 -10.70 -9.23
N HIS A 272 8.49 -10.89 -10.54
CA HIS A 272 8.18 -12.11 -11.29
C HIS A 272 8.91 -12.10 -12.64
N HIS A 273 9.28 -13.28 -13.17
CA HIS A 273 9.93 -13.45 -14.48
C HIS A 273 11.22 -12.62 -14.70
N VAL A 274 11.90 -12.24 -13.62
CA VAL A 274 13.17 -11.50 -13.63
C VAL A 274 14.06 -12.00 -12.51
N SER A 275 15.35 -12.19 -12.79
CA SER A 275 16.35 -12.59 -11.80
C SER A 275 16.77 -11.44 -10.88
N LEU A 276 17.36 -11.78 -9.72
CA LEU A 276 17.97 -10.79 -8.82
C LEU A 276 19.01 -9.92 -9.55
N ALA A 277 19.89 -10.55 -10.33
CA ALA A 277 20.96 -9.87 -11.04
C ALA A 277 20.41 -8.92 -12.11
N THR A 278 19.47 -9.40 -12.92
CA THR A 278 18.84 -8.59 -13.97
C THR A 278 18.00 -7.46 -13.40
N SER A 279 17.34 -7.69 -12.24
CA SER A 279 16.63 -6.63 -11.52
C SER A 279 17.54 -5.46 -11.17
N LEU A 280 18.69 -5.74 -10.57
CA LEU A 280 19.66 -4.69 -10.21
C LEU A 280 20.28 -4.04 -11.44
N LYS A 281 20.65 -4.84 -12.47
CA LYS A 281 21.23 -4.34 -13.72
C LYS A 281 20.29 -3.35 -14.41
N THR A 282 19.01 -3.72 -14.53
CA THR A 282 17.96 -2.91 -15.16
C THR A 282 17.78 -1.60 -14.41
N VAL A 283 17.62 -1.65 -13.09
CA VAL A 283 17.45 -0.42 -12.28
C VAL A 283 18.69 0.48 -12.37
N LYS A 284 19.90 -0.08 -12.29
CA LYS A 284 21.15 0.70 -12.42
C LYS A 284 21.25 1.41 -13.77
N HIS A 285 20.97 0.70 -14.86
CA HIS A 285 21.03 1.22 -16.22
C HIS A 285 20.05 2.38 -16.47
N LEU A 286 18.92 2.37 -15.76
CA LEU A 286 17.87 3.37 -15.88
C LEU A 286 17.93 4.47 -14.81
N SER A 287 18.93 4.46 -13.93
CA SER A 287 19.01 5.42 -12.81
C SER A 287 19.98 6.57 -13.09
N PHE A 288 19.45 7.72 -13.52
CA PHE A 288 20.20 8.99 -13.50
C PHE A 288 19.98 9.77 -12.20
N PHE A 289 18.88 9.46 -11.49
CA PHE A 289 18.54 9.97 -10.16
C PHE A 289 18.33 8.82 -9.19
N LYS A 290 17.88 9.14 -7.96
CA LYS A 290 17.59 8.13 -6.93
C LYS A 290 16.57 7.10 -7.40
N ASN A 291 15.50 7.54 -8.08
CA ASN A 291 14.53 6.64 -8.70
C ASN A 291 14.89 6.47 -10.17
N PRO A 292 14.73 5.26 -10.75
CA PRO A 292 14.97 5.03 -12.16
C PRO A 292 13.98 5.84 -13.02
N GLU A 293 14.41 6.22 -14.22
CA GLU A 293 13.69 7.16 -15.09
C GLU A 293 12.22 6.83 -15.32
N PRO A 294 11.80 5.57 -15.61
CA PRO A 294 10.38 5.26 -15.80
C PRO A 294 9.52 5.64 -14.59
N LEU A 295 9.99 5.29 -13.39
CA LEU A 295 9.28 5.61 -12.13
C LEU A 295 9.34 7.11 -11.82
N ARG A 296 10.46 7.76 -12.12
CA ARG A 296 10.60 9.21 -11.93
C ARG A 296 9.62 9.98 -12.83
N HIS A 297 9.53 9.60 -14.10
CA HIS A 297 8.61 10.23 -15.05
C HIS A 297 7.15 9.96 -14.70
N ALA A 298 6.79 8.73 -14.33
CA ALA A 298 5.45 8.41 -13.84
C ALA A 298 5.09 9.23 -12.60
N HIS A 299 6.03 9.36 -11.65
CA HIS A 299 5.78 10.18 -10.45
C HIS A 299 5.49 11.65 -10.76
N LEU A 300 6.25 12.25 -11.66
CA LEU A 300 6.04 13.64 -12.07
C LEU A 300 4.72 13.80 -12.81
N LEU A 301 4.40 12.87 -13.72
CA LEU A 301 3.17 12.90 -14.50
C LEU A 301 1.94 12.77 -13.59
N ALA A 302 1.91 11.78 -12.68
CA ALA A 302 0.81 11.59 -11.75
C ALA A 302 0.57 12.82 -10.85
N LYS A 303 1.63 13.41 -10.31
CA LYS A 303 1.53 14.63 -9.49
C LYS A 303 1.02 15.84 -10.27
N GLN A 304 1.54 16.05 -11.47
CA GLN A 304 1.12 17.16 -12.33
C GLN A 304 -0.37 17.04 -12.68
N GLN A 305 -0.82 15.84 -13.01
CA GLN A 305 -2.22 15.58 -13.38
C GLN A 305 -3.18 15.72 -12.20
N LEU A 306 -2.78 15.28 -11.00
CA LEU A 306 -3.59 15.46 -9.79
C LEU A 306 -3.72 16.94 -9.41
N GLN A 307 -2.66 17.75 -9.56
CA GLN A 307 -2.69 19.19 -9.31
C GLN A 307 -3.57 19.97 -10.30
N GLN A 308 -3.75 19.47 -11.52
CA GLN A 308 -4.60 20.12 -12.52
C GLN A 308 -6.11 19.87 -12.30
N GLN A 309 -6.48 18.94 -11.41
CA GLN A 309 -7.88 18.67 -11.04
C GLN A 309 -8.35 19.40 -9.78
N GLY A 310 -7.44 19.89 -8.94
CA GLY A 310 -7.76 20.65 -7.72
C GLY A 310 -7.76 22.15 -7.95
#